data_AF-A0A6P0IQS4-F1
#
_entry.id   AF-A0A6P0IQS4-F1
#
_cell.length_a   1.000
_cell.length_b   1.000
_cell.length_c   1.000
_cell.angle_alpha   90.00
_cell.angle_beta   90.00
_cell.angle_gamma   90.00
#
_symmetry.space_group_name_H-M   'P 1'
#
loop_
_entity.id
_entity.type
_entity.pdbx_description
1 polymer ?
#
loop_
_entity_poly.entity_id
_entity_poly.type
_entity_poly.pdbx_seq_one_letter_code
_entity_poly.pdbx_strand_id
1 'polypeptide(L)'
;MYLRRVTNSSNNGRNSESTGVSLKKTQKTKPVKKIAQTDAIKENVFRENQRDYHNPKSLRISIVSIAKVKVGNLSRGGKARTLEAKQADDHDTEWTSVMTPFGILITLTDQLSIYMGQSALTSDL
;
A
#
# COMPACT_ATOMS: atom_id res chain seq x y z
N MET A 1 46.69 44.75 -12.53
CA MET A 1 46.32 44.21 -13.85
C MET A 1 45.79 42.80 -13.67
N TYR A 2 44.48 42.63 -13.87
CA TYR A 2 43.74 41.47 -14.43
C TYR A 2 44.61 40.41 -15.19
N LEU A 3 44.36 39.08 -15.24
CA LEU A 3 43.13 38.29 -15.39
C LEU A 3 43.37 36.74 -15.28
N ARG A 4 42.30 36.01 -14.93
CA ARG A 4 41.93 34.58 -15.21
C ARG A 4 42.69 33.45 -14.47
N ARG A 5 42.05 32.35 -14.04
CA ARG A 5 40.78 31.72 -14.46
C ARG A 5 40.13 30.96 -13.30
N VAL A 6 38.81 31.13 -13.17
CA VAL A 6 37.90 30.43 -12.25
C VAL A 6 37.57 29.05 -12.81
N THR A 7 37.58 28.00 -11.97
CA THR A 7 36.84 26.77 -12.21
C THR A 7 35.71 26.67 -11.18
N ASN A 8 34.50 27.04 -11.61
CA ASN A 8 33.28 26.83 -10.86
C ASN A 8 32.80 25.38 -11.07
N SER A 9 32.76 24.59 -10.02
CA SER A 9 31.82 23.48 -9.92
C SER A 9 30.98 23.71 -8.67
N SER A 10 29.93 24.52 -8.80
CA SER A 10 28.94 24.73 -7.75
C SER A 10 27.71 23.89 -8.07
N ASN A 11 27.55 22.78 -7.35
CA ASN A 11 26.27 22.09 -7.21
C ASN A 11 25.36 23.01 -6.39
N ASN A 12 24.59 23.86 -7.08
CA ASN A 12 23.64 24.75 -6.44
C ASN A 12 22.30 24.04 -6.19
N GLY A 13 22.29 23.11 -5.23
CA GLY A 13 21.06 22.64 -4.60
C GLY A 13 20.54 23.73 -3.68
N ARG A 14 19.45 24.39 -4.07
CA ARG A 14 18.79 25.44 -3.29
C ARG A 14 18.35 24.88 -1.93
N ASN A 15 19.06 25.25 -0.86
CA ASN A 15 18.59 25.08 0.50
C ASN A 15 17.44 26.08 0.72
N SER A 16 16.20 25.60 0.74
CA SER A 16 15.11 26.34 1.38
C SER A 16 15.44 26.48 2.86
N GLU A 17 15.47 27.72 3.35
CA GLU A 17 15.76 28.07 4.74
C GLU A 17 14.93 27.20 5.70
N SER A 18 15.61 26.27 6.37
CA SER A 18 15.00 25.41 7.37
C SER A 18 14.79 26.23 8.64
N THR A 19 13.54 26.45 9.02
CA THR A 19 13.19 26.78 10.41
C THR A 19 13.93 25.78 11.31
N GLY A 20 14.73 26.29 12.25
CA GLY A 20 15.74 25.54 13.02
C GLY A 20 15.22 24.48 13.98
N VAL A 21 14.36 23.57 13.52
CA VAL A 21 13.85 22.44 14.28
C VAL A 21 14.57 21.19 13.79
N SER A 22 15.57 20.75 14.56
CA SER A 22 16.21 19.45 14.35
C SER A 22 15.21 18.34 14.69
N LEU A 23 14.88 17.49 13.71
CA LEU A 23 14.07 16.29 13.95
C LEU A 23 14.85 15.34 14.87
N LYS A 24 14.55 15.35 16.17
CA LYS A 24 15.11 14.37 17.12
C LYS A 24 14.68 12.97 16.68
N LYS A 25 15.66 12.07 16.51
CA LYS A 25 15.37 10.65 16.28
C LYS A 25 14.52 10.13 17.44
N THR A 26 13.28 9.76 17.15
CA THR A 26 12.42 9.07 18.10
C THR A 26 12.89 7.63 18.24
N GLN A 27 13.14 7.17 19.47
CA GLN A 27 13.31 5.74 19.71
C GLN A 27 11.98 5.05 19.46
N LYS A 28 11.93 4.19 18.45
CA LYS A 28 10.80 3.29 18.26
C LYS A 28 10.71 2.38 19.49
N THR A 29 9.50 2.21 20.02
CA THR A 29 9.23 1.33 21.16
C THR A 29 9.77 -0.08 20.86
N LYS A 30 10.50 -0.68 21.80
CA LYS A 30 10.97 -2.06 21.63
C LYS A 30 9.74 -2.98 21.52
N PRO A 31 9.71 -3.93 20.57
CA PRO A 31 8.63 -4.88 20.46
C PRO A 31 8.41 -5.60 21.79
N VAL A 32 7.15 -5.67 22.24
CA VAL A 32 6.80 -6.44 23.43
C VAL A 32 7.10 -7.92 23.16
N LYS A 33 7.70 -8.60 24.14
CA LYS A 33 8.00 -10.03 24.03
C LYS A 33 6.69 -10.81 23.88
N LYS A 34 6.66 -11.71 22.91
CA LYS A 34 5.53 -12.64 22.70
C LYS A 34 5.24 -13.43 23.98
N ILE A 35 3.97 -13.53 24.35
CA ILE A 35 3.49 -14.27 25.52
C ILE A 35 2.87 -15.60 25.09
N ALA A 36 2.84 -16.60 25.97
CA ALA A 36 2.30 -17.93 25.68
C ALA A 36 0.82 -17.89 25.28
N GLN A 37 0.04 -16.93 25.82
CA GLN A 37 -1.37 -16.76 25.45
C GLN A 37 -1.56 -16.45 23.95
N THR A 38 -0.61 -15.76 23.31
CA THR A 38 -0.69 -15.47 21.87
C THR A 38 -0.70 -16.75 21.04
N ASP A 39 0.10 -17.74 21.41
CA ASP A 39 0.14 -19.02 20.69
C ASP A 39 -1.09 -19.88 20.97
N ALA A 40 -1.55 -19.90 22.21
CA ALA A 40 -2.80 -20.58 22.57
C ALA A 40 -4.00 -20.05 21.77
N ILE A 41 -4.10 -18.71 21.59
CA ILE A 41 -5.17 -18.10 20.78
C ILE A 41 -5.04 -18.51 19.32
N LYS A 42 -3.83 -18.47 18.74
CA LYS A 42 -3.62 -18.86 17.34
C LYS A 42 -3.97 -20.31 17.08
N GLU A 43 -3.56 -21.20 17.98
CA GLU A 43 -3.86 -22.63 17.90
C GLU A 43 -5.36 -22.89 17.99
N ASN A 44 -6.05 -22.22 18.92
CA ASN A 44 -7.49 -22.33 19.06
C ASN A 44 -8.22 -21.89 17.78
N VAL A 45 -7.89 -20.70 17.26
CA VAL A 45 -8.47 -20.18 16.01
C VAL A 45 -8.19 -21.11 14.84
N PHE A 46 -6.96 -21.63 14.73
CA PHE A 46 -6.60 -22.57 13.68
C PHE A 46 -7.43 -23.86 13.77
N ARG A 47 -7.51 -24.46 14.97
CA ARG A 47 -8.27 -25.69 15.18
C ARG A 47 -9.75 -25.53 14.83
N GLU A 48 -10.41 -24.49 15.30
CA GLU A 48 -11.83 -24.27 14.98
C GLU A 48 -12.03 -23.98 13.49
N ASN A 49 -11.11 -23.22 12.86
CA ASN A 49 -11.14 -23.00 11.42
C ASN A 49 -11.00 -24.31 10.61
N GLN A 50 -10.18 -25.26 11.06
CA GLN A 50 -10.05 -26.56 10.41
C GLN A 50 -11.27 -27.45 10.62
N ARG A 51 -11.87 -27.41 11.81
CA ARG A 51 -13.07 -28.19 12.13
C ARG A 51 -14.22 -27.93 11.16
N ASP A 52 -14.41 -26.67 10.78
CA ASP A 52 -15.51 -26.26 9.91
C ASP A 52 -15.14 -26.21 8.41
N TYR A 53 -13.91 -26.59 8.04
CA TYR A 53 -13.41 -26.45 6.67
C TYR A 53 -14.28 -27.17 5.61
N HIS A 54 -14.85 -28.32 5.97
CA HIS A 54 -15.74 -29.10 5.11
C HIS A 54 -17.16 -29.25 5.68
N ASN A 55 -17.57 -28.37 6.60
CA ASN A 55 -18.88 -28.47 7.21
C ASN A 55 -19.94 -27.77 6.32
N PRO A 56 -20.83 -28.51 5.62
CA PRO A 56 -21.82 -27.90 4.73
C PRO A 56 -22.93 -27.15 5.48
N LYS A 57 -23.01 -27.28 6.81
CA LYS A 57 -23.94 -26.53 7.67
C LYS A 57 -23.37 -25.20 8.14
N SER A 58 -22.12 -24.90 7.82
CA SER A 58 -21.42 -23.66 8.19
C SER A 58 -21.06 -22.88 6.92
N LEU A 59 -21.43 -21.59 6.88
CA LEU A 59 -20.98 -20.68 5.83
C LEU A 59 -19.68 -20.01 6.27
N ARG A 60 -18.60 -20.25 5.54
CA ARG A 60 -17.30 -19.63 5.80
C ARG A 60 -16.96 -18.57 4.77
N ILE A 61 -16.78 -17.36 5.27
CA ILE A 61 -16.51 -16.16 4.48
C ILE A 61 -15.13 -15.60 4.88
N SER A 62 -14.29 -15.32 3.90
CA SER A 62 -13.09 -14.49 4.08
C SER A 62 -13.38 -13.09 3.54
N ILE A 63 -13.15 -12.08 4.37
CA ILE A 63 -13.35 -10.68 4.02
C ILE A 63 -11.98 -10.00 4.06
N VAL A 64 -11.66 -9.24 3.02
CA VAL A 64 -10.41 -8.47 2.97
C VAL A 64 -10.63 -7.12 2.31
N SER A 65 -10.17 -6.05 2.95
CA SER A 65 -9.93 -4.76 2.30
C SER A 65 -8.46 -4.45 2.42
N ILE A 66 -7.75 -4.39 1.31
CA ILE A 66 -6.35 -4.00 1.32
C ILE A 66 -5.98 -3.24 0.06
N ALA A 67 -4.99 -2.36 0.20
CA ALA A 67 -4.38 -1.55 -0.84
C ALA A 67 -5.32 -0.52 -1.50
N LYS A 68 -5.09 0.76 -1.18
CA LYS A 68 -5.70 1.87 -1.90
C LYS A 68 -5.18 1.90 -3.35
N VAL A 69 -6.11 1.95 -4.30
CA VAL A 69 -5.84 2.05 -5.74
C VAL A 69 -6.10 3.48 -6.18
N LYS A 70 -5.08 4.14 -6.73
CA LYS A 70 -5.24 5.45 -7.34
C LYS A 70 -5.77 5.29 -8.76
N VAL A 71 -6.80 6.04 -9.11
CA VAL A 71 -7.41 6.06 -10.43
C VAL A 71 -7.01 7.34 -11.14
N GLY A 72 -6.43 7.21 -12.33
CA GLY A 72 -5.96 8.32 -13.17
C GLY A 72 -5.06 7.81 -14.29
N ASN A 73 -4.61 8.69 -15.19
CA ASN A 73 -3.68 8.36 -16.27
C ASN A 73 -2.22 8.27 -15.79
N LEU A 74 -1.99 7.49 -14.73
CA LEU A 74 -0.72 7.47 -13.97
C LEU A 74 0.39 6.63 -14.63
N SER A 75 0.23 6.26 -15.91
CA SER A 75 1.21 5.43 -16.62
C SER A 75 2.42 6.26 -17.05
N ARG A 76 3.63 5.83 -16.66
CA ARG A 76 4.89 6.56 -16.88
C ARG A 76 5.70 5.92 -18.01
N GLY A 77 5.38 6.26 -19.26
CA GLY A 77 6.18 5.85 -20.40
C GLY A 77 6.27 4.33 -20.64
N GLY A 78 5.24 3.57 -20.25
CA GLY A 78 5.17 2.14 -20.50
C GLY A 78 5.25 1.82 -22.00
N LYS A 79 6.10 0.86 -22.38
CA LYS A 79 6.23 0.43 -23.78
C LYS A 79 5.19 -0.63 -24.09
N ALA A 80 4.27 -0.35 -25.01
CA ALA A 80 3.36 -1.33 -25.58
C ALA A 80 3.93 -1.88 -26.90
N ARG A 81 3.69 -3.16 -27.19
CA ARG A 81 4.06 -3.78 -28.50
C ARG A 81 2.97 -3.57 -29.56
N THR A 82 2.05 -2.64 -29.33
CA THR A 82 1.02 -2.26 -30.31
C THR A 82 1.61 -1.33 -31.37
N LEU A 83 1.02 -1.36 -32.57
CA LEU A 83 1.41 -0.48 -33.69
C LEU A 83 1.35 1.00 -33.30
N GLU A 84 0.35 1.38 -32.48
CA GLU A 84 0.20 2.70 -31.91
C GLU A 84 0.55 2.69 -30.41
N ALA A 85 1.37 3.65 -29.99
CA ALA A 85 1.70 3.86 -28.59
C ALA A 85 0.54 4.58 -27.90
N LYS A 86 -0.05 3.96 -26.88
CA LYS A 86 -1.10 4.62 -26.09
C LYS A 86 -0.48 5.78 -25.32
N GLN A 87 -0.89 7.00 -25.64
CA GLN A 87 -0.40 8.21 -24.99
C GLN A 87 -0.83 8.17 -23.52
N ALA A 88 0.15 8.17 -22.62
CA ALA A 88 -0.07 8.28 -21.19
C ALA A 88 0.49 9.62 -20.74
N ASP A 89 -0.18 10.27 -19.80
CA ASP A 89 0.29 11.52 -19.19
C ASP A 89 1.41 11.17 -18.20
N ASP A 90 2.59 10.91 -18.76
CA ASP A 90 3.82 10.48 -18.07
C ASP A 90 4.16 11.36 -16.86
N HIS A 91 3.85 12.65 -16.96
CA HIS A 91 4.18 13.67 -15.98
C HIS A 91 3.04 14.02 -15.02
N ASP A 92 1.87 13.40 -15.17
CA ASP A 92 0.72 13.72 -14.34
C ASP A 92 0.73 12.87 -13.07
N THR A 93 0.97 13.52 -11.94
CA THR A 93 0.93 12.86 -10.63
C THR A 93 -0.45 12.93 -10.00
N GLU A 94 -1.39 13.62 -10.64
CA GLU A 94 -2.74 13.77 -10.14
C GLU A 94 -3.57 12.52 -10.41
N TRP A 95 -4.28 12.05 -9.38
CA TRP A 95 -5.25 10.99 -9.48
C TRP A 95 -6.64 11.58 -9.31
N THR A 96 -7.57 11.18 -10.17
CA THR A 96 -8.97 11.64 -10.13
C THR A 96 -9.70 11.12 -8.89
N SER A 97 -9.35 9.91 -8.44
CA SER A 97 -9.90 9.35 -7.20
C SER A 97 -8.99 8.29 -6.60
N VAL A 98 -9.27 7.91 -5.35
CA VAL A 98 -8.67 6.77 -4.68
C VAL A 98 -9.79 5.80 -4.33
N MET A 99 -9.67 4.55 -4.77
CA MET A 99 -10.60 3.49 -4.47
C MET A 99 -9.95 2.47 -3.52
N THR A 100 -10.76 1.83 -2.71
CA THR A 100 -10.36 0.70 -1.88
C THR A 100 -11.13 -0.52 -2.36
N PRO A 101 -10.44 -1.60 -2.80
CA PRO A 101 -11.10 -2.85 -3.10
C PRO A 101 -11.53 -3.53 -1.79
N PHE A 102 -12.69 -4.15 -1.82
CA PHE A 102 -13.28 -4.94 -0.75
C PHE A 102 -13.68 -6.30 -1.32
N GLY A 103 -12.96 -7.35 -0.92
CA GLY A 103 -13.16 -8.71 -1.37
C GLY A 103 -13.95 -9.54 -0.35
N ILE A 104 -14.91 -10.31 -0.84
CA ILE A 104 -15.63 -11.35 -0.10
C ILE A 104 -15.41 -12.68 -0.82
N LEU A 105 -14.81 -13.66 -0.15
CA LEU A 105 -14.64 -15.03 -0.64
C LEU A 105 -15.49 -16.00 0.17
N ILE A 106 -16.41 -16.69 -0.50
CA ILE A 106 -17.12 -17.84 0.07
C ILE A 106 -16.29 -19.09 -0.19
N THR A 107 -15.66 -19.61 0.84
CA THR A 107 -14.67 -20.72 0.72
C THR A 107 -15.28 -22.08 0.36
N LEU A 108 -16.59 -22.25 0.54
CA LEU A 108 -17.28 -23.51 0.20
C LEU A 108 -17.52 -23.64 -1.31
N THR A 109 -17.77 -22.53 -1.99
CA THR A 109 -18.13 -22.48 -3.42
C THR A 109 -17.04 -21.86 -4.28
N ASP A 110 -15.91 -21.47 -3.69
CA ASP A 110 -14.83 -20.69 -4.31
C ASP A 110 -15.32 -19.41 -5.01
N GLN A 111 -16.42 -18.85 -4.52
CA GLN A 111 -17.01 -17.65 -5.10
C GLN A 111 -16.38 -16.39 -4.51
N LEU A 112 -15.67 -15.64 -5.36
CA LEU A 112 -15.06 -14.35 -5.02
C LEU A 112 -15.89 -13.21 -5.60
N SER A 113 -16.29 -12.27 -4.74
CA SER A 113 -16.89 -11.00 -5.12
C SER A 113 -15.96 -9.86 -4.72
N ILE A 114 -15.70 -8.93 -5.64
CA ILE A 114 -14.86 -7.76 -5.38
C ILE A 114 -15.70 -6.50 -5.61
N TYR A 115 -15.70 -5.61 -4.62
CA TYR A 115 -16.37 -4.33 -4.64
C TYR A 115 -15.34 -3.21 -4.59
N MET A 116 -15.59 -2.11 -5.30
CA MET A 116 -14.73 -0.93 -5.29
C MET A 116 -15.49 0.23 -4.65
N GLY A 117 -14.97 0.76 -3.55
CA GLY A 117 -15.56 1.90 -2.85
C GLY A 117 -14.54 3.03 -2.64
N GLN A 118 -15.01 4.25 -2.42
CA GLN A 118 -14.16 5.41 -2.07
C GLN A 118 -14.10 5.66 -0.55
N SER A 119 -14.60 4.73 0.26
CA SER A 119 -14.69 4.88 1.71
C SER A 119 -13.33 4.75 2.41
N ALA A 120 -13.24 5.36 3.60
CA ALA A 120 -12.13 5.22 4.54
C ALA A 120 -12.12 3.83 5.20
N LEU A 121 -12.15 2.76 4.40
CA LEU A 121 -11.95 1.40 4.89
C LEU A 121 -10.50 1.32 5.40
N THR A 122 -10.34 1.31 6.72
CA THR A 122 -9.06 1.00 7.35
C THR A 122 -8.91 -0.51 7.45
N SER A 123 -7.66 -0.98 7.36
CA SER A 123 -7.28 -2.40 7.40
C SER A 123 -7.51 -3.07 8.76
N ASP A 124 -8.32 -2.46 9.63
CA ASP A 124 -8.46 -2.83 11.04
C ASP A 124 -9.68 -3.75 11.27
N LEU A 125 -10.36 -4.15 10.18
CA LEU A 125 -11.34 -5.25 10.14
C LEU A 125 -10.63 -6.60 10.12
#